data_AF-A0A7S3NY08-F1
#
_entry.id   AF-A0A7S3NY08-F1
#
_cell.length_a   1.000
_cell.length_b   1.000
_cell.length_c   1.000
_cell.angle_alpha   90.00
_cell.angle_beta   90.00
_cell.angle_gamma   90.00
#
_symmetry.space_group_name_H-M   'P 1'
#
loop_
_entity.id
_entity.type
_entity.pdbx_description
1 polymer ?
#
loop_
_entity_poly.entity_id
_entity_poly.type
_entity_poly.pdbx_seq_one_letter_code
_entity_poly.pdbx_strand_id
1 'polypeptide(L)'
;PDDGSQEPQSQIDSYQEHTDPSFQHPHGYQEPASQVAQPSEFNNPDNIPNPVGEIPASNAPPKAEIVNPEQEAQRQHEEAKRQEEAKIQDEQEAHMKALQLEQYRKDEKHIQEKLQLEGQLQEAFHNETMFAPSKNFADMKPKYTMDYGIKMGDFEGVKLFKTRLNHEKDLKIVISDPEVVDEGFFVGKHLSFKVEVQPLSWAVHRRDKDFNILRDYLVKAFPHLVIPAAPEFNAYKSMDKSMIKKREHLLNRFMNKLMIQKDLRACPAVLDFVSYEDSKAFTKQLKQSLESAPKLKFVSEFPTSTGIHKVHITKQVEMLCNQFEKYVNSHECLFKKFHFLGRKLSSDLMEVAKTLDALSFCSNNISTMYKIGNSDDMGDLYGNLSDHFKKWSKDMHNEAKINLKHIPQYFNYTSSEYEGYKDLFNNRNKFIERFLTKSNDLQVKKEKLFKSGKPDKWHLRDEDMKRSMDLLNDKTEALRVMLPDQTQEVMNYEIAYTYVSNQCYSEIKKFNSHEIKDLYSHFKEYTAKMNEVFEQEQKNLSYFIGTLHSKPGDHPEEDHKVDI
;
A
#
# COMPACT_ATOMS: atom_id res chain seq x y z
N PRO A 1 20.98 46.33 36.63
CA PRO A 1 21.24 47.27 35.52
C PRO A 1 22.10 46.55 34.48
N ASP A 2 21.48 45.60 33.77
CA ASP A 2 20.79 45.79 32.48
C ASP A 2 21.81 45.59 31.35
N ASP A 3 21.53 44.96 30.23
CA ASP A 3 20.55 43.98 29.73
C ASP A 3 21.06 43.74 28.28
N GLY A 4 20.78 42.60 27.66
CA GLY A 4 21.01 42.48 26.21
C GLY A 4 21.41 41.11 25.68
N SER A 5 20.70 40.06 26.06
CA SER A 5 20.66 38.82 25.27
C SER A 5 19.33 38.76 24.53
N GLN A 6 19.34 39.13 23.25
CA GLN A 6 18.19 38.95 22.36
C GLN A 6 18.09 37.49 21.90
N GLU A 7 16.99 36.83 22.25
CA GLU A 7 16.53 35.59 21.64
C GLU A 7 16.00 35.85 20.21
N PRO A 8 16.14 34.90 19.28
CA PRO A 8 15.51 34.99 17.97
C PRO A 8 14.02 34.65 18.07
N GLN A 9 13.17 35.65 17.82
CA GLN A 9 11.74 35.47 17.59
C GLN A 9 11.53 34.61 16.33
N SER A 10 11.01 33.41 16.51
CA SER A 10 10.40 32.64 15.42
C SER A 10 9.06 33.28 15.06
N GLN A 11 9.02 33.97 13.93
CA GLN A 11 7.76 34.35 13.27
C GLN A 11 7.07 33.06 12.81
N ILE A 12 5.95 32.75 13.46
CA ILE A 12 4.97 31.78 12.98
C ILE A 12 4.00 32.61 12.13
N ASP A 13 4.06 32.42 10.83
CA ASP A 13 3.07 32.96 9.90
C ASP A 13 1.70 32.37 10.26
N SER A 14 0.82 33.24 10.74
CA SER A 14 -0.59 32.94 10.95
C SER A 14 -1.27 32.77 9.59
N TYR A 15 -1.63 31.54 9.26
CA TYR A 15 -2.62 31.27 8.20
C TYR A 15 -3.96 31.89 8.64
N GLN A 16 -4.34 33.00 8.02
CA GLN A 16 -5.69 33.53 8.10
C GLN A 16 -6.59 32.74 7.13
N GLU A 17 -7.55 31.99 7.69
CA GLU A 17 -8.66 31.42 6.94
C GLU A 17 -9.56 32.55 6.44
N HIS A 18 -9.55 32.79 5.14
CA HIS A 18 -10.60 33.55 4.47
C HIS A 18 -11.83 32.65 4.33
N THR A 19 -12.81 32.84 5.21
CA THR A 19 -14.17 32.34 5.02
C THR A 19 -14.88 33.22 4.00
N ASP A 20 -15.14 32.68 2.82
CA ASP A 20 -15.95 33.33 1.78
C ASP A 20 -17.41 32.86 1.92
N PRO A 21 -18.40 33.75 2.15
CA PRO A 21 -19.79 33.37 2.32
C PRO A 21 -20.59 33.78 1.08
N SER A 22 -20.72 32.90 0.08
CA SER A 22 -21.85 32.99 -0.87
C SER A 22 -21.90 31.80 -1.84
N PHE A 23 -22.76 30.83 -1.55
CA PHE A 23 -23.43 30.07 -2.60
C PHE A 23 -24.91 29.95 -2.26
N GLN A 24 -25.71 30.78 -2.93
CA GLN A 24 -27.16 30.71 -2.94
C GLN A 24 -27.59 29.51 -3.79
N HIS A 25 -28.42 28.65 -3.21
CA HIS A 25 -29.14 27.60 -3.94
C HIS A 25 -30.19 28.21 -4.88
N PRO A 26 -30.32 27.75 -6.14
CA PRO A 26 -31.56 27.87 -6.86
C PRO A 26 -32.42 26.61 -6.72
N HIS A 27 -33.70 26.89 -6.56
CA HIS A 27 -34.83 25.98 -6.49
C HIS A 27 -34.97 25.05 -7.71
N GLY A 28 -35.49 23.85 -7.44
CA GLY A 28 -36.68 23.32 -8.10
C GLY A 28 -36.51 22.72 -9.49
N TYR A 29 -36.40 21.39 -9.55
CA TYR A 29 -36.88 20.63 -10.70
C TYR A 29 -37.84 19.54 -10.23
N GLN A 30 -39.08 19.64 -10.72
CA GLN A 30 -40.13 18.65 -10.59
C GLN A 30 -39.86 17.49 -11.57
N GLU A 31 -39.96 16.26 -11.09
CA GLU A 31 -39.99 15.05 -11.92
C GLU A 31 -41.29 14.99 -12.73
N PRO A 32 -41.24 14.66 -14.04
CA PRO A 32 -42.39 14.14 -14.73
C PRO A 32 -42.42 12.61 -14.59
N ALA A 33 -43.53 12.13 -14.02
CA ALA A 33 -43.92 10.73 -14.02
C ALA A 33 -44.01 10.20 -15.47
N SER A 34 -43.15 9.23 -15.81
CA SER A 34 -43.25 8.50 -17.08
C SER A 34 -44.09 7.25 -16.89
N GLN A 35 -45.18 7.19 -17.65
CA GLN A 35 -46.16 6.13 -17.69
C GLN A 35 -45.57 4.86 -18.33
N VAL A 36 -45.95 3.73 -17.74
CA VAL A 36 -45.72 2.38 -18.26
C VAL A 36 -46.53 2.19 -19.54
N ALA A 37 -45.84 1.98 -20.67
CA ALA A 37 -46.44 1.51 -21.92
C ALA A 37 -46.09 0.03 -22.13
N GLN A 38 -47.13 -0.77 -22.38
CA GLN A 38 -47.07 -2.19 -22.72
C GLN A 38 -46.46 -2.41 -24.11
N PRO A 39 -45.79 -3.55 -24.38
CA PRO A 39 -45.40 -3.92 -25.72
C PRO A 39 -46.62 -4.45 -26.50
N SER A 40 -46.89 -3.78 -27.63
CA SER A 40 -47.84 -4.20 -28.66
C SER A 40 -47.24 -5.33 -29.51
N GLU A 41 -48.03 -6.39 -29.65
CA GLU A 41 -47.85 -7.46 -30.62
C GLU A 41 -47.84 -6.89 -32.04
N PHE A 42 -46.80 -7.18 -32.83
CA PHE A 42 -46.82 -6.95 -34.27
C PHE A 42 -46.76 -8.27 -35.03
N ASN A 43 -47.82 -8.40 -35.84
CA ASN A 43 -48.15 -9.41 -36.81
C ASN A 43 -47.02 -9.81 -37.76
N ASN A 44 -46.94 -11.11 -37.98
CA ASN A 44 -46.20 -11.79 -39.03
C ASN A 44 -47.13 -11.96 -40.25
N PRO A 45 -46.81 -11.45 -41.46
CA PRO A 45 -47.51 -11.86 -42.66
C PRO A 45 -46.64 -12.74 -43.55
N ASP A 46 -47.35 -13.52 -44.37
CA ASP A 46 -46.90 -14.15 -45.62
C ASP A 46 -46.41 -15.60 -45.55
N ASN A 47 -47.43 -16.42 -45.28
CA ASN A 47 -47.61 -17.79 -45.74
C ASN A 47 -47.85 -17.77 -47.27
N ILE A 48 -46.88 -18.22 -48.08
CA ILE A 48 -47.07 -18.47 -49.53
C ILE A 48 -47.13 -19.98 -49.77
N PRO A 49 -48.13 -20.48 -50.53
CA PRO A 49 -48.43 -21.90 -50.64
C PRO A 49 -47.54 -22.67 -51.62
N ASN A 50 -47.27 -23.93 -51.25
CA ASN A 50 -46.71 -24.98 -52.09
C ASN A 50 -47.49 -25.16 -53.41
N PRO A 51 -46.82 -25.28 -54.57
CA PRO A 51 -47.44 -25.87 -55.74
C PRO A 51 -47.43 -27.40 -55.63
N VAL A 52 -48.66 -27.92 -55.54
CA VAL A 52 -49.23 -29.10 -56.22
C VAL A 52 -48.23 -30.01 -56.94
N GLY A 53 -48.26 -31.28 -56.52
CA GLY A 53 -47.47 -32.36 -57.08
C GLY A 53 -47.79 -32.68 -58.55
N GLU A 54 -46.72 -32.94 -59.29
CA GLU A 54 -46.76 -33.64 -60.56
C GLU A 54 -46.48 -35.14 -60.37
N ILE A 55 -47.26 -35.91 -61.11
CA ILE A 55 -47.30 -37.37 -61.17
C ILE A 55 -46.05 -37.87 -61.93
N PRO A 56 -45.24 -38.79 -61.40
CA PRO A 56 -44.19 -39.40 -62.20
C PRO A 56 -44.80 -40.47 -63.13
N ALA A 57 -44.79 -40.16 -64.42
CA ALA A 57 -45.03 -41.12 -65.48
C ALA A 57 -43.79 -41.99 -65.73
N SER A 58 -44.06 -43.27 -66.02
CA SER A 58 -43.28 -44.12 -66.91
C SER A 58 -41.88 -44.57 -66.46
N ASN A 59 -41.86 -45.78 -65.87
CA ASN A 59 -40.70 -46.68 -65.85
C ASN A 59 -40.17 -46.91 -67.28
N ALA A 60 -39.06 -46.25 -67.62
CA ALA A 60 -38.16 -46.68 -68.67
C ALA A 60 -36.81 -47.04 -68.01
N PRO A 61 -36.21 -48.22 -68.33
CA PRO A 61 -34.93 -48.61 -67.76
C PRO A 61 -33.84 -47.62 -68.25
N PRO A 62 -32.96 -47.13 -67.36
CA PRO A 62 -31.89 -46.23 -67.75
C PRO A 62 -30.97 -46.97 -68.72
N LYS A 63 -30.85 -46.44 -69.94
CA LYS A 63 -29.76 -46.80 -70.83
C LYS A 63 -28.47 -46.53 -70.07
N ALA A 64 -27.59 -47.52 -69.98
CA ALA A 64 -26.27 -47.40 -69.39
C ALA A 64 -25.54 -46.23 -70.07
N GLU A 65 -25.50 -45.10 -69.37
CA GLU A 65 -24.78 -43.92 -69.79
C GLU A 65 -23.30 -44.26 -69.63
N ILE A 66 -22.59 -44.29 -70.75
CA ILE A 66 -21.13 -44.46 -70.76
C ILE A 66 -20.58 -43.19 -70.15
N VAL A 67 -20.40 -43.18 -68.83
CA VAL A 67 -19.81 -42.08 -68.09
C VAL A 67 -18.40 -41.89 -68.64
N ASN A 68 -18.17 -40.72 -69.22
CA ASN A 68 -16.85 -40.35 -69.71
C ASN A 68 -15.89 -40.33 -68.49
N PRO A 69 -14.83 -41.15 -68.47
CA PRO A 69 -13.88 -41.22 -67.34
C PRO A 69 -13.31 -39.85 -66.93
N GLU A 70 -13.22 -38.93 -67.88
CA GLU A 70 -12.74 -37.56 -67.65
C GLU A 70 -13.72 -36.72 -66.79
N GLN A 71 -15.03 -36.92 -66.96
CA GLN A 71 -16.06 -36.26 -66.15
C GLN A 71 -16.16 -36.83 -64.74
N GLU A 72 -15.81 -38.11 -64.56
CA GLU A 72 -15.76 -38.73 -63.23
C GLU A 72 -14.51 -38.29 -62.46
N ALA A 73 -13.35 -38.18 -63.13
CA ALA A 73 -12.15 -37.61 -62.54
C ALA A 73 -12.32 -36.14 -62.13
N GLN A 74 -13.02 -35.32 -62.94
CA GLN A 74 -13.35 -33.94 -62.58
C GLN A 74 -14.27 -33.87 -61.35
N ARG A 75 -15.30 -34.72 -61.29
CA ARG A 75 -16.20 -34.78 -60.12
C ARG A 75 -15.47 -35.19 -58.84
N GLN A 76 -14.58 -36.17 -58.91
CA GLN A 76 -13.76 -36.59 -57.77
C GLN A 76 -12.79 -35.49 -57.32
N HIS A 77 -12.21 -34.74 -58.25
CA HIS A 77 -11.34 -33.60 -57.92
C HIS A 77 -12.11 -32.45 -57.26
N GLU A 78 -13.28 -32.09 -57.77
CA GLU A 78 -14.15 -31.07 -57.16
C GLU A 78 -14.65 -31.50 -55.77
N GLU A 79 -14.99 -32.77 -55.59
CA GLU A 79 -15.42 -33.30 -54.30
C GLU A 79 -14.27 -33.30 -53.27
N ALA A 80 -13.06 -33.70 -53.67
CA ALA A 80 -11.88 -33.60 -52.82
C ALA A 80 -11.58 -32.14 -52.42
N LYS A 81 -11.70 -31.20 -53.37
CA LYS A 81 -11.52 -29.77 -53.10
C LYS A 81 -12.57 -29.25 -52.11
N ARG A 82 -13.85 -29.63 -52.26
CA ARG A 82 -14.91 -29.26 -51.31
C ARG A 82 -14.67 -29.84 -49.92
N GLN A 83 -14.17 -31.07 -49.83
CA GLN A 83 -13.83 -31.70 -48.54
C GLN A 83 -12.66 -30.98 -47.85
N GLU A 84 -11.65 -30.55 -48.61
CA GLU A 84 -10.53 -29.76 -48.09
C GLU A 84 -10.96 -28.36 -47.64
N GLU A 85 -11.80 -27.67 -48.43
CA GLU A 85 -12.38 -26.38 -48.07
C GLU A 85 -13.26 -26.48 -46.81
N ALA A 86 -14.09 -27.52 -46.69
CA ALA A 86 -14.90 -27.78 -45.50
C ALA A 86 -14.03 -28.02 -44.26
N LYS A 87 -12.92 -28.77 -44.40
CA LYS A 87 -11.99 -29.01 -43.30
C LYS A 87 -11.29 -27.74 -42.83
N ILE A 88 -10.86 -26.87 -43.76
CA ILE A 88 -10.26 -25.58 -43.44
C ILE A 88 -11.29 -24.68 -42.70
N GLN A 89 -12.54 -24.70 -43.15
CA GLN A 89 -13.61 -23.93 -42.51
C GLN A 89 -13.89 -24.42 -41.08
N ASP A 90 -13.94 -25.74 -40.86
CA ASP A 90 -14.10 -26.35 -39.53
C ASP A 90 -12.93 -26.00 -38.60
N GLU A 91 -11.68 -26.01 -39.11
CA GLU A 91 -10.49 -25.63 -38.34
C GLU A 91 -10.51 -24.13 -37.96
N GLN A 92 -10.93 -23.26 -38.87
CA GLN A 92 -11.09 -21.82 -38.59
C GLN A 92 -12.19 -21.56 -37.56
N GLU A 93 -13.32 -22.26 -37.66
CA GLU A 93 -14.42 -22.15 -36.68
C GLU A 93 -13.99 -22.65 -35.30
N ALA A 94 -13.27 -23.78 -35.23
CA ALA A 94 -12.73 -24.32 -33.99
C ALA A 94 -11.72 -23.35 -33.33
N HIS A 95 -10.85 -22.72 -34.13
CA HIS A 95 -9.90 -21.72 -33.65
C HIS A 95 -10.60 -20.47 -33.11
N MET A 96 -11.62 -19.97 -33.81
CA MET A 96 -12.43 -18.83 -33.34
C MET A 96 -13.18 -19.14 -32.05
N LYS A 97 -13.78 -20.35 -31.93
CA LYS A 97 -14.41 -20.82 -30.68
C LYS A 97 -13.41 -20.93 -29.53
N ALA A 98 -12.17 -21.38 -29.79
CA ALA A 98 -11.13 -21.46 -28.77
C ALA A 98 -10.73 -20.07 -28.24
N LEU A 99 -10.57 -19.09 -29.13
CA LEU A 99 -10.29 -17.69 -28.74
C LEU A 99 -11.43 -17.08 -27.92
N GLN A 100 -12.69 -17.32 -28.32
CA GLN A 100 -13.86 -16.86 -27.56
C GLN A 100 -13.92 -17.49 -26.16
N LEU A 101 -13.62 -18.79 -26.05
CA LEU A 101 -13.59 -19.49 -24.77
C LEU A 101 -12.45 -18.99 -23.86
N GLU A 102 -11.27 -18.71 -24.43
CA GLU A 102 -10.16 -18.13 -23.66
C GLU A 102 -10.51 -16.72 -23.15
N GLN A 103 -11.15 -15.91 -23.98
CA GLN A 103 -11.65 -14.59 -23.59
C GLN A 103 -12.68 -14.69 -22.47
N TYR A 104 -13.66 -15.60 -22.59
CA TYR A 104 -14.66 -15.85 -21.56
C TYR A 104 -14.01 -16.25 -20.22
N ARG A 105 -12.99 -17.12 -20.24
CA ARG A 105 -12.24 -17.50 -19.02
C ARG A 105 -11.51 -16.33 -18.38
N LYS A 106 -10.97 -15.40 -19.18
CA LYS A 106 -10.33 -14.17 -18.68
C LYS A 106 -11.36 -13.26 -18.03
N ASP A 107 -12.54 -13.11 -18.65
CA ASP A 107 -13.62 -12.27 -18.15
C ASP A 107 -14.26 -12.84 -16.88
N GLU A 108 -14.49 -14.16 -16.81
CA GLU A 108 -14.99 -14.84 -15.61
C GLU A 108 -14.02 -14.68 -14.43
N LYS A 109 -12.71 -14.84 -14.67
CA LYS A 109 -11.69 -14.61 -13.65
C LYS A 109 -11.70 -13.15 -13.17
N HIS A 110 -11.85 -12.19 -14.08
CA HIS A 110 -11.95 -10.77 -13.74
C HIS A 110 -13.19 -10.46 -12.89
N ILE A 111 -14.34 -11.05 -13.22
CA ILE A 111 -15.59 -10.91 -12.45
C ILE A 111 -15.43 -11.51 -11.05
N GLN A 112 -14.83 -12.69 -10.92
CA GLN A 112 -14.56 -13.30 -9.62
C GLN A 112 -13.61 -12.45 -8.77
N GLU A 113 -12.53 -11.92 -9.36
CA GLU A 113 -11.62 -11.00 -8.68
C GLU A 113 -12.34 -9.72 -8.23
N LYS A 114 -13.24 -9.16 -9.05
CA LYS A 114 -14.06 -8.00 -8.71
C LYS A 114 -15.02 -8.26 -7.56
N LEU A 115 -15.76 -9.37 -7.60
CA LEU A 115 -16.69 -9.77 -6.52
C LEU A 115 -15.96 -10.05 -5.21
N GLN A 116 -14.80 -10.70 -5.27
CA GLN A 116 -13.96 -10.93 -4.11
C GLN A 116 -13.46 -9.60 -3.52
N LEU A 117 -13.06 -8.66 -4.38
CA LEU A 117 -12.69 -7.31 -3.96
C LEU A 117 -13.88 -6.63 -3.25
N GLU A 118 -15.07 -6.62 -3.86
CA GLU A 118 -16.26 -5.97 -3.28
C GLU A 118 -16.66 -6.57 -1.94
N GLY A 119 -16.58 -7.90 -1.78
CA GLY A 119 -16.79 -8.57 -0.50
C GLY A 119 -15.79 -8.14 0.58
N GLN A 120 -14.49 -8.09 0.24
CA GLN A 120 -13.45 -7.58 1.15
C GLN A 120 -13.67 -6.11 1.52
N LEU A 121 -14.17 -5.31 0.58
CA LEU A 121 -14.48 -3.91 0.82
C LEU A 121 -15.64 -3.76 1.80
N GLN A 122 -16.75 -4.48 1.58
CA GLN A 122 -17.90 -4.47 2.47
C GLN A 122 -17.55 -4.97 3.87
N GLU A 123 -16.73 -6.03 3.97
CA GLU A 123 -16.24 -6.55 5.25
C GLU A 123 -15.34 -5.53 5.96
N ALA A 124 -14.42 -4.88 5.24
CA ALA A 124 -13.59 -3.82 5.78
C ALA A 124 -14.43 -2.63 6.31
N PHE A 125 -15.46 -2.22 5.56
CA PHE A 125 -16.40 -1.19 5.97
C PHE A 125 -17.21 -1.58 7.21
N HIS A 126 -17.71 -2.81 7.26
CA HIS A 126 -18.52 -3.28 8.38
C HIS A 126 -17.68 -3.44 9.66
N ASN A 127 -16.42 -3.87 9.52
CA ASN A 127 -15.48 -3.97 10.63
C ASN A 127 -15.02 -2.59 11.14
N GLU A 128 -15.03 -1.54 10.31
CA GLU A 128 -14.72 -0.16 10.73
C GLU A 128 -15.72 0.37 11.77
N THR A 129 -16.99 -0.04 11.68
CA THR A 129 -18.02 0.24 12.70
C THR A 129 -17.90 -0.61 13.97
N MET A 130 -17.06 -1.65 13.99
CA MET A 130 -16.93 -2.63 15.09
C MET A 130 -15.63 -2.55 15.87
N PHE A 131 -14.78 -1.52 15.67
CA PHE A 131 -13.63 -1.28 16.54
C PHE A 131 -14.07 -0.74 17.91
N ALA A 132 -14.83 -1.55 18.65
CA ALA A 132 -14.94 -1.41 20.08
C ALA A 132 -13.53 -1.62 20.67
N PRO A 133 -13.07 -0.72 21.57
CA PRO A 133 -11.76 -0.85 22.19
C PRO A 133 -11.61 -2.25 22.81
N SER A 134 -10.44 -2.88 22.65
CA SER A 134 -10.23 -4.23 23.17
C SER A 134 -10.56 -4.27 24.67
N LYS A 135 -11.49 -5.14 25.06
CA LYS A 135 -12.03 -5.20 26.43
C LYS A 135 -10.93 -5.41 27.49
N ASN A 136 -9.82 -6.05 27.11
CA ASN A 136 -8.77 -6.46 28.03
C ASN A 136 -8.01 -5.29 28.70
N PHE A 137 -7.90 -4.12 28.06
CA PHE A 137 -7.20 -2.98 28.66
C PHE A 137 -8.12 -2.03 29.44
N ALA A 138 -9.38 -1.92 29.04
CA ALA A 138 -10.35 -1.05 29.72
C ALA A 138 -10.66 -1.52 31.15
N ASP A 139 -10.57 -2.83 31.39
CA ASP A 139 -10.80 -3.43 32.71
C ASP A 139 -9.54 -3.40 33.60
N MET A 140 -8.35 -3.22 33.02
CA MET A 140 -7.09 -3.01 33.74
C MET A 140 -6.83 -1.54 34.07
N LYS A 141 -7.87 -0.71 34.23
CA LYS A 141 -7.67 0.65 34.75
C LYS A 141 -6.99 0.54 36.12
N PRO A 142 -5.75 1.06 36.27
CA PRO A 142 -5.12 1.05 37.56
C PRO A 142 -6.01 1.82 38.53
N LYS A 143 -6.34 1.22 39.68
CA LYS A 143 -6.92 1.95 40.82
C LYS A 143 -5.99 3.07 41.32
N TYR A 144 -4.75 3.07 40.82
CA TYR A 144 -3.74 4.09 41.03
C TYR A 144 -3.88 5.18 39.95
N THR A 145 -4.38 6.36 40.35
CA THR A 145 -4.09 7.59 39.60
C THR A 145 -2.59 7.85 39.74
N MET A 146 -1.85 7.83 38.62
CA MET A 146 -0.43 8.19 38.67
C MET A 146 -0.31 9.57 39.31
N ASP A 147 0.33 9.63 40.47
CA ASP A 147 0.66 10.88 41.10
C ASP A 147 1.80 11.51 40.29
N TYR A 148 1.47 12.54 39.52
CA TYR A 148 2.40 13.27 38.64
C TYR A 148 3.54 13.97 39.41
N GLY A 149 3.64 13.77 40.73
CA GLY A 149 4.72 14.26 41.57
C GLY A 149 6.10 13.65 41.31
N ILE A 150 6.25 12.65 40.44
CA ILE A 150 7.58 12.19 40.00
C ILE A 150 8.25 13.34 39.25
N LYS A 151 9.40 13.78 39.76
CA LYS A 151 10.23 14.80 39.12
C LYS A 151 10.70 14.27 37.77
N MET A 152 9.94 14.63 36.74
CA MET A 152 10.28 14.47 35.32
C MET A 152 11.66 15.08 35.08
N GLY A 153 12.51 14.37 34.33
CA GLY A 153 13.90 14.76 34.19
C GLY A 153 14.64 14.03 33.09
N ASP A 154 15.93 14.33 33.01
CA ASP A 154 16.87 13.69 32.11
C ASP A 154 17.51 12.49 32.79
N PHE A 155 17.47 11.34 32.13
CA PHE A 155 18.06 10.09 32.61
C PHE A 155 19.20 9.66 31.70
N GLU A 156 20.31 9.23 32.29
CA GLU A 156 21.42 8.66 31.54
C GLU A 156 21.07 7.27 31.01
N GLY A 157 21.48 6.98 29.77
CA GLY A 157 21.44 5.65 29.22
C GLY A 157 22.56 5.39 28.22
N VAL A 158 22.36 4.42 27.32
CA VAL A 158 23.45 3.94 26.47
C VAL A 158 23.69 4.92 25.33
N LYS A 159 24.81 5.64 25.38
CA LYS A 159 25.25 6.50 24.29
C LYS A 159 25.83 5.67 23.14
N LEU A 160 25.22 5.77 21.97
CA LEU A 160 25.71 5.12 20.76
C LEU A 160 26.95 5.81 20.21
N PHE A 161 27.93 5.01 19.77
CA PHE A 161 29.07 5.50 19.02
C PHE A 161 28.63 5.92 17.62
N LYS A 162 29.01 7.13 17.20
CA LYS A 162 28.73 7.59 15.84
C LYS A 162 29.53 6.76 14.85
N THR A 163 28.86 6.21 13.85
CA THR A 163 29.50 5.49 12.73
C THR A 163 29.77 6.45 11.57
N ARG A 164 30.47 5.98 10.54
CA ARG A 164 30.64 6.73 9.29
C ARG A 164 29.30 7.15 8.67
N LEU A 165 28.25 6.34 8.81
CA LEU A 165 26.89 6.67 8.33
C LEU A 165 26.31 7.92 9.02
N ASN A 166 26.66 8.18 10.28
CA ASN A 166 26.20 9.37 11.01
C ASN A 166 26.89 10.66 10.57
N HIS A 167 28.09 10.57 10.01
CA HIS A 167 28.88 11.73 9.58
C HIS A 167 28.46 12.22 8.20
N GLU A 168 27.89 11.34 7.39
CA GLU A 168 27.52 11.65 6.02
C GLU A 168 26.16 12.37 5.94
N LYS A 169 26.16 13.48 5.20
CA LYS A 169 24.94 14.22 4.87
C LYS A 169 24.33 13.60 3.62
N ASP A 170 23.01 13.67 3.50
CA ASP A 170 22.31 13.24 2.28
C ASP A 170 22.57 11.79 1.87
N LEU A 171 22.85 10.94 2.87
CA LEU A 171 23.11 9.52 2.66
C LEU A 171 21.90 8.85 1.98
N LYS A 172 22.17 8.22 0.85
CA LYS A 172 21.18 7.50 0.04
C LYS A 172 21.62 6.06 -0.13
N ILE A 173 20.72 5.14 0.15
CA ILE A 173 20.88 3.73 -0.19
C ILE A 173 20.24 3.50 -1.55
N VAL A 174 20.91 2.76 -2.42
CA VAL A 174 20.36 2.30 -3.70
C VAL A 174 20.38 0.78 -3.68
N ILE A 175 19.19 0.19 -3.78
CA ILE A 175 19.05 -1.25 -3.99
C ILE A 175 18.79 -1.48 -5.46
N SER A 176 19.59 -2.34 -6.07
CA SER A 176 19.62 -2.55 -7.52
C SER A 176 20.10 -3.96 -7.86
N ASP A 177 20.24 -4.23 -9.16
CA ASP A 177 20.80 -5.46 -9.72
C ASP A 177 20.25 -6.74 -9.06
N PRO A 178 18.92 -6.98 -9.14
CA PRO A 178 18.34 -8.15 -8.52
C PRO A 178 18.74 -9.43 -9.27
N GLU A 179 19.28 -10.40 -8.53
CA GLU A 179 19.74 -11.68 -9.04
C GLU A 179 18.98 -12.84 -8.41
N VAL A 180 18.53 -13.79 -9.24
CA VAL A 180 17.99 -15.06 -8.76
C VAL A 180 19.17 -16.03 -8.64
N VAL A 181 19.61 -16.26 -7.40
CA VAL A 181 20.74 -17.13 -7.09
C VAL A 181 20.23 -18.56 -6.86
N ASP A 182 20.77 -19.51 -7.62
CA ASP A 182 20.56 -20.95 -7.45
C ASP A 182 21.76 -21.54 -6.72
N GLU A 183 21.59 -21.90 -5.43
CA GLU A 183 22.65 -22.50 -4.61
C GLU A 183 22.72 -24.04 -4.74
N GLY A 184 22.00 -24.61 -5.73
CA GLY A 184 22.02 -26.03 -6.05
C GLY A 184 20.85 -26.82 -5.47
N PHE A 185 20.86 -28.13 -5.71
CA PHE A 185 19.69 -29.02 -5.54
C PHE A 185 19.05 -29.02 -4.13
N PHE A 186 19.82 -28.75 -3.09
CA PHE A 186 19.34 -28.78 -1.70
C PHE A 186 18.93 -27.42 -1.14
N VAL A 187 19.24 -26.33 -1.83
CA VAL A 187 18.95 -24.97 -1.37
C VAL A 187 18.06 -24.29 -2.40
N GLY A 188 16.83 -23.98 -2.01
CA GLY A 188 15.89 -23.29 -2.88
C GLY A 188 16.48 -21.97 -3.41
N LYS A 189 16.11 -21.64 -4.65
CA LYS A 189 16.48 -20.36 -5.28
C LYS A 189 16.09 -19.19 -4.39
N HIS A 190 16.93 -18.16 -4.35
CA HIS A 190 16.67 -16.96 -3.57
C HIS A 190 17.03 -15.69 -4.34
N LEU A 191 16.46 -14.55 -3.91
CA LEU A 191 16.80 -13.25 -4.45
C LEU A 191 17.97 -12.64 -3.68
N SER A 192 18.94 -12.14 -4.44
CA SER A 192 20.05 -11.30 -3.98
C SER A 192 19.93 -9.92 -4.62
N PHE A 193 20.28 -8.87 -3.88
CA PHE A 193 20.28 -7.50 -4.36
C PHE A 193 21.62 -6.86 -4.06
N LYS A 194 22.07 -6.01 -4.97
CA LYS A 194 23.18 -5.10 -4.71
C LYS A 194 22.69 -3.91 -3.88
N VAL A 195 23.34 -3.67 -2.75
CA VAL A 195 23.09 -2.56 -1.84
C VAL A 195 24.26 -1.59 -1.94
N GLU A 196 24.01 -0.43 -2.52
CA GLU A 196 24.99 0.64 -2.71
C GLU A 196 24.72 1.80 -1.74
N VAL A 197 25.77 2.35 -1.12
CA VAL A 197 25.69 3.50 -0.21
C VAL A 197 26.34 4.71 -0.85
N GLN A 198 25.54 5.73 -1.16
CA GLN A 198 26.01 6.99 -1.72
C GLN A 198 26.05 8.08 -0.64
N PRO A 199 27.10 8.93 -0.60
CA PRO A 199 28.28 8.99 -1.48
C PRO A 199 29.45 8.04 -1.11
N LEU A 200 29.31 7.20 -0.09
CA LEU A 200 30.41 6.38 0.44
C LEU A 200 30.99 5.35 -0.54
N SER A 201 30.31 5.09 -1.66
CA SER A 201 30.71 4.14 -2.70
C SER A 201 30.92 2.72 -2.17
N TRP A 202 30.22 2.36 -1.08
CA TRP A 202 30.17 0.99 -0.60
C TRP A 202 29.16 0.22 -1.42
N ALA A 203 29.49 -1.00 -1.81
CA ALA A 203 28.58 -1.89 -2.52
C ALA A 203 28.73 -3.30 -1.96
N VAL A 204 27.63 -3.89 -1.51
CA VAL A 204 27.58 -5.25 -1.00
C VAL A 204 26.37 -5.99 -1.57
N HIS A 205 26.42 -7.31 -1.63
CA HIS A 205 25.26 -8.12 -2.00
C HIS A 205 24.55 -8.64 -0.75
N ARG A 206 23.22 -8.58 -0.74
CA ARG A 206 22.38 -9.04 0.36
C ARG A 206 21.22 -9.86 -0.15
N ARG A 207 20.93 -10.94 0.57
CA ARG A 207 19.75 -11.75 0.27
C ARG A 207 18.51 -11.04 0.76
N ASP A 208 17.40 -11.29 0.09
CA ASP A 208 16.10 -10.76 0.51
C ASP A 208 15.78 -11.05 1.99
N LYS A 209 16.08 -12.26 2.45
CA LYS A 209 15.85 -12.69 3.83
C LYS A 209 16.69 -11.88 4.84
N ASP A 210 17.85 -11.36 4.45
CA ASP A 210 18.72 -10.61 5.36
C ASP A 210 18.06 -9.29 5.78
N PHE A 211 17.23 -8.67 4.93
CA PHE A 211 16.48 -7.46 5.27
C PHE A 211 15.46 -7.71 6.38
N ASN A 212 14.77 -8.84 6.35
CA ASN A 212 13.81 -9.23 7.40
C ASN A 212 14.53 -9.53 8.72
N ILE A 213 15.65 -10.26 8.69
CA ILE A 213 16.44 -10.55 9.89
C ILE A 213 16.97 -9.23 10.49
N LEU A 214 17.42 -8.30 9.65
CA LEU A 214 17.85 -6.97 10.12
C LEU A 214 16.70 -6.24 10.81
N ARG A 215 15.51 -6.19 10.19
CA ARG A 215 14.34 -5.58 10.80
C ARG A 215 14.01 -6.20 12.16
N ASP A 216 13.95 -7.52 12.26
CA ASP A 216 13.63 -8.23 13.49
C ASP A 216 14.63 -7.90 14.61
N TYR A 217 15.92 -7.81 14.25
CA TYR A 217 16.97 -7.39 15.17
C TYR A 217 16.72 -5.97 15.67
N LEU A 218 16.41 -5.03 14.76
CA LEU A 218 16.19 -3.63 15.11
C LEU A 218 14.93 -3.43 15.97
N VAL A 219 13.83 -4.14 15.70
CA VAL A 219 12.62 -4.10 16.54
C VAL A 219 12.93 -4.55 17.98
N LYS A 220 13.79 -5.56 18.14
CA LYS A 220 14.20 -6.08 19.45
C LYS A 220 15.21 -5.17 20.16
N ALA A 221 16.18 -4.63 19.43
CA ALA A 221 17.26 -3.80 19.99
C ALA A 221 16.83 -2.33 20.24
N PHE A 222 15.86 -1.82 19.48
CA PHE A 222 15.36 -0.44 19.56
C PHE A 222 13.84 -0.42 19.76
N PRO A 223 13.30 -0.98 20.87
CA PRO A 223 11.85 -1.10 21.09
C PRO A 223 11.13 0.24 21.28
N HIS A 224 11.88 1.35 21.29
CA HIS A 224 11.40 2.71 21.46
C HIS A 224 11.37 3.51 20.15
N LEU A 225 11.82 2.94 19.03
CA LEU A 225 11.81 3.59 17.72
C LEU A 225 10.79 2.93 16.80
N VAL A 226 10.24 3.69 15.86
CA VAL A 226 9.47 3.10 14.75
C VAL A 226 10.45 2.50 13.77
N ILE A 227 10.41 1.17 13.62
CA ILE A 227 11.21 0.46 12.60
C ILE A 227 10.33 0.27 11.35
N PRO A 228 10.73 0.80 10.17
CA PRO A 228 9.99 0.61 8.93
C PRO A 228 9.72 -0.87 8.63
N ALA A 229 8.62 -1.16 7.95
CA ALA A 229 8.32 -2.52 7.52
C ALA A 229 9.30 -2.98 6.44
N ALA A 230 9.87 -4.16 6.63
CA ALA A 230 10.55 -4.88 5.58
C ALA A 230 9.46 -5.67 4.87
N PRO A 231 9.28 -5.53 3.56
CA PRO A 231 8.24 -6.26 2.86
C PRO A 231 8.47 -7.77 3.07
N GLU A 232 7.43 -8.59 3.22
CA GLU A 232 7.60 -10.04 3.36
C GLU A 232 7.83 -10.71 1.99
N PHE A 233 8.78 -11.63 1.90
CA PHE A 233 8.99 -12.40 0.68
C PHE A 233 8.18 -13.69 0.72
N ASN A 234 7.22 -13.78 -0.20
CA ASN A 234 6.46 -15.00 -0.41
C ASN A 234 7.15 -15.82 -1.51
N ALA A 235 7.89 -16.86 -1.11
CA ALA A 235 8.61 -17.75 -2.02
C ALA A 235 7.70 -18.52 -2.99
N TYR A 236 6.40 -18.64 -2.71
CA TYR A 236 5.44 -19.28 -3.59
C TYR A 236 5.01 -18.39 -4.76
N LYS A 237 5.21 -17.07 -4.67
CA LYS A 237 4.92 -16.17 -5.78
C LYS A 237 6.00 -16.32 -6.85
N SER A 238 5.59 -16.30 -8.12
CA SER A 238 6.50 -16.36 -9.25
C SER A 238 7.59 -15.29 -9.13
N MET A 239 8.85 -15.67 -9.37
CA MET A 239 10.00 -14.76 -9.55
C MET A 239 9.91 -14.02 -10.89
N ASP A 240 8.75 -13.39 -11.12
CA ASP A 240 8.50 -12.56 -12.28
C ASP A 240 9.27 -11.23 -12.16
N LYS A 241 9.75 -10.71 -13.28
CA LYS A 241 10.52 -9.47 -13.36
C LYS A 241 9.77 -8.29 -12.73
N SER A 242 8.46 -8.21 -12.91
CA SER A 242 7.64 -7.14 -12.32
C SER A 242 7.63 -7.22 -10.79
N MET A 243 7.47 -8.43 -10.24
CA MET A 243 7.51 -8.68 -8.81
C MET A 243 8.87 -8.37 -8.19
N ILE A 244 9.96 -8.76 -8.86
CA ILE A 244 11.33 -8.49 -8.44
C ILE A 244 11.60 -6.98 -8.44
N LYS A 245 11.19 -6.25 -9.48
CA LYS A 245 11.37 -4.79 -9.56
C LYS A 245 10.54 -4.06 -8.49
N LYS A 246 9.31 -4.51 -8.24
CA LYS A 246 8.51 -4.01 -7.12
C LYS A 246 9.23 -4.26 -5.81
N ARG A 247 9.80 -5.45 -5.61
CA ARG A 247 10.52 -5.84 -4.40
C ARG A 247 11.75 -4.95 -4.16
N GLU A 248 12.58 -4.76 -5.18
CA GLU A 248 13.73 -3.85 -5.18
C GLU A 248 13.33 -2.44 -4.69
N HIS A 249 12.27 -1.87 -5.26
CA HIS A 249 11.76 -0.56 -4.86
C HIS A 249 11.34 -0.49 -3.38
N LEU A 250 10.63 -1.51 -2.88
CA LEU A 250 10.17 -1.53 -1.48
C LEU A 250 11.35 -1.68 -0.51
N LEU A 251 12.33 -2.52 -0.82
CA LEU A 251 13.54 -2.66 -0.02
C LEU A 251 14.33 -1.35 -0.03
N ASN A 252 14.37 -0.64 -1.17
CA ASN A 252 15.04 0.64 -1.28
C ASN A 252 14.41 1.68 -0.34
N ARG A 253 13.07 1.74 -0.29
CA ARG A 253 12.33 2.61 0.63
C ARG A 253 12.57 2.22 2.09
N PHE A 254 12.56 0.92 2.42
CA PHE A 254 12.89 0.42 3.76
C PHE A 254 14.27 0.90 4.22
N MET A 255 15.31 0.67 3.43
CA MET A 255 16.68 1.05 3.79
C MET A 255 16.85 2.57 3.91
N ASN A 256 16.31 3.35 2.96
CA ASN A 256 16.40 4.81 3.05
C ASN A 256 15.67 5.36 4.28
N LYS A 257 14.53 4.78 4.68
CA LYS A 257 13.85 5.19 5.92
C LYS A 257 14.64 4.84 7.19
N LEU A 258 15.34 3.69 7.23
CA LEU A 258 16.29 3.41 8.31
C LEU A 258 17.37 4.50 8.41
N MET A 259 17.87 4.94 7.26
CA MET A 259 18.86 6.00 7.19
C MET A 259 18.31 7.37 7.60
N ILE A 260 17.00 7.61 7.73
CA ILE A 260 16.53 8.90 8.28
C ILE A 260 16.81 8.97 9.80
N GLN A 261 16.86 7.83 10.49
CA GLN A 261 17.00 7.77 11.94
C GLN A 261 18.48 7.70 12.37
N LYS A 262 18.94 8.74 13.07
CA LYS A 262 20.34 8.85 13.53
C LYS A 262 20.79 7.70 14.43
N ASP A 263 19.90 7.23 15.30
CA ASP A 263 20.20 6.14 16.23
C ASP A 263 20.38 4.82 15.49
N LEU A 264 19.60 4.58 14.43
CA LEU A 264 19.76 3.38 13.59
C LEU A 264 21.03 3.44 12.72
N ARG A 265 21.43 4.62 12.23
CA ARG A 265 22.73 4.78 11.55
C ARG A 265 23.92 4.42 12.45
N ALA A 266 23.77 4.64 13.75
CA ALA A 266 24.80 4.34 14.74
C ALA A 266 24.82 2.85 15.15
N CYS A 267 23.84 2.06 14.69
CA CYS A 267 23.73 0.65 15.00
C CYS A 267 24.81 -0.16 14.24
N PRO A 268 25.64 -0.97 14.95
CA PRO A 268 26.64 -1.82 14.30
C PRO A 268 26.04 -2.78 13.27
N ALA A 269 24.87 -3.37 13.55
CA ALA A 269 24.23 -4.29 12.60
C ALA A 269 23.82 -3.60 11.29
N VAL A 270 23.43 -2.32 11.33
CA VAL A 270 23.10 -1.53 10.13
C VAL A 270 24.38 -1.19 9.36
N LEU A 271 25.45 -0.83 10.06
CA LEU A 271 26.76 -0.57 9.45
C LEU A 271 27.29 -1.83 8.74
N ASP A 272 27.31 -2.96 9.43
CA ASP A 272 27.75 -4.24 8.87
C ASP A 272 26.85 -4.66 7.70
N PHE A 273 25.54 -4.42 7.79
CA PHE A 273 24.61 -4.71 6.71
C PHE A 273 24.97 -4.01 5.41
N VAL A 274 25.50 -2.78 5.45
CA VAL A 274 25.82 -2.01 4.23
C VAL A 274 27.31 -2.02 3.84
N SER A 275 28.19 -2.56 4.67
CA SER A 275 29.64 -2.51 4.45
C SER A 275 30.35 -3.87 4.44
N TYR A 276 29.74 -4.92 4.99
CA TYR A 276 30.39 -6.23 5.11
C TYR A 276 30.29 -7.05 3.81
N GLU A 277 31.40 -7.30 3.12
CA GLU A 277 31.39 -7.90 1.78
C GLU A 277 30.90 -9.36 1.77
N ASP A 278 31.31 -10.19 2.73
CA ASP A 278 30.90 -11.60 2.81
C ASP A 278 29.47 -11.73 3.36
N SER A 279 28.51 -11.85 2.44
CA SER A 279 27.08 -12.01 2.76
C SER A 279 26.79 -13.23 3.64
N LYS A 280 27.49 -14.36 3.49
CA LYS A 280 27.20 -15.59 4.25
C LYS A 280 27.65 -15.47 5.69
N ALA A 281 28.87 -14.96 5.90
CA ALA A 281 29.39 -14.68 7.23
C ALA A 281 28.53 -13.60 7.94
N PHE A 282 28.14 -12.54 7.22
CA PHE A 282 27.25 -11.52 7.73
C PHE A 282 25.91 -12.08 8.21
N THR A 283 25.20 -12.87 7.39
CA THR A 283 23.89 -13.43 7.81
C THR A 283 24.03 -14.28 9.07
N LYS A 284 25.12 -15.05 9.19
CA LYS A 284 25.39 -15.87 10.38
C LYS A 284 25.56 -14.98 11.62
N GLN A 285 26.39 -13.95 11.52
CA GLN A 285 26.60 -12.98 12.60
C GLN A 285 25.30 -12.26 12.98
N LEU A 286 24.52 -11.80 12.00
CA LEU A 286 23.28 -11.08 12.25
C LEU A 286 22.23 -11.95 12.97
N LYS A 287 22.11 -13.23 12.60
CA LYS A 287 21.23 -14.18 13.29
C LYS A 287 21.66 -14.40 14.74
N GLN A 288 22.96 -14.56 14.98
CA GLN A 288 23.51 -14.67 16.34
C GLN A 288 23.19 -13.41 17.15
N SER A 289 23.38 -12.22 16.57
CA SER A 289 23.02 -10.94 17.17
C SER A 289 21.53 -10.82 17.47
N LEU A 290 20.65 -11.33 16.59
CA LEU A 290 19.19 -11.37 16.82
C LEU A 290 18.83 -12.24 18.03
N GLU A 291 19.41 -13.43 18.12
CA GLU A 291 19.20 -14.33 19.25
C GLU A 291 19.69 -13.69 20.56
N SER A 292 20.89 -13.11 20.55
CA SER A 292 21.51 -12.45 21.71
C SER A 292 21.05 -11.02 21.97
N ALA A 293 20.16 -10.45 21.14
CA ALA A 293 19.75 -9.06 21.28
C ALA A 293 19.17 -8.81 22.69
N PRO A 294 19.55 -7.70 23.34
CA PRO A 294 19.20 -7.45 24.73
C PRO A 294 17.69 -7.25 24.89
N LYS A 295 17.13 -7.82 25.95
CA LYS A 295 15.74 -7.54 26.36
C LYS A 295 15.74 -6.34 27.31
N LEU A 296 15.60 -5.14 26.76
CA LEU A 296 15.63 -3.91 27.52
C LEU A 296 14.48 -3.87 28.56
N LYS A 297 14.82 -3.51 29.79
CA LYS A 297 13.92 -3.39 30.94
C LYS A 297 13.88 -1.97 31.49
N PHE A 298 15.03 -1.30 31.56
CA PHE A 298 15.18 0.00 32.20
C PHE A 298 15.66 1.06 31.20
N VAL A 299 15.28 2.32 31.41
CA VAL A 299 15.68 3.45 30.52
C VAL A 299 17.19 3.55 30.33
N SER A 300 17.97 3.26 31.36
CA SER A 300 19.43 3.29 31.31
C SER A 300 20.04 2.32 30.30
N GLU A 301 19.28 1.33 29.84
CA GLU A 301 19.72 0.33 28.85
C GLU A 301 19.39 0.76 27.42
N PHE A 302 18.60 1.82 27.22
CA PHE A 302 18.13 2.22 25.89
C PHE A 302 19.24 2.91 25.10
N PRO A 303 19.54 2.42 23.88
CA PRO A 303 20.56 3.04 23.05
C PRO A 303 20.03 4.29 22.35
N THR A 304 20.71 5.43 22.54
CA THR A 304 20.44 6.69 21.82
C THR A 304 21.74 7.38 21.43
N SER A 305 21.70 8.23 20.40
CA SER A 305 22.86 9.03 19.98
C SER A 305 23.35 10.04 21.02
N THR A 306 22.48 10.46 21.95
CA THR A 306 22.83 11.39 23.03
C THR A 306 23.26 10.67 24.30
N GLY A 307 22.70 9.48 24.59
CA GLY A 307 22.80 8.82 25.90
C GLY A 307 21.96 9.50 26.98
N ILE A 308 21.05 10.41 26.59
CA ILE A 308 20.20 11.18 27.52
C ILE A 308 18.74 10.97 27.12
N HIS A 309 17.94 10.51 28.06
CA HIS A 309 16.52 10.19 27.90
C HIS A 309 15.65 11.21 28.62
N LYS A 310 14.82 11.93 27.86
CA LYS A 310 13.83 12.85 28.43
C LYS A 310 12.59 12.08 28.88
N VAL A 311 12.34 12.06 30.18
CA VAL A 311 11.20 11.34 30.75
C VAL A 311 10.21 12.38 31.27
N HIS A 312 9.29 12.77 30.37
CA HIS A 312 8.23 13.72 30.65
C HIS A 312 6.90 13.36 29.95
N ILE A 313 5.90 12.89 30.70
CA ILE A 313 4.55 12.67 30.14
C ILE A 313 3.75 13.97 30.14
N THR A 314 3.34 14.42 28.96
CA THR A 314 2.36 15.51 28.84
C THR A 314 0.96 14.94 28.68
N LYS A 315 -0.06 15.78 28.92
CA LYS A 315 -1.45 15.43 28.62
C LYS A 315 -1.66 15.02 27.15
N GLN A 316 -0.89 15.58 26.20
CA GLN A 316 -0.99 15.18 24.80
C GLN A 316 -0.42 13.79 24.55
N VAL A 317 0.70 13.43 25.20
CA VAL A 317 1.28 12.08 25.12
C VAL A 317 0.28 11.05 25.64
N GLU A 318 -0.31 11.31 26.79
CA GLU A 318 -1.32 10.44 27.39
C GLU A 318 -2.55 10.28 26.49
N MET A 319 -3.11 11.40 26.01
CA MET A 319 -4.27 11.39 25.12
C MET A 319 -4.00 10.59 23.83
N LEU A 320 -2.84 10.80 23.20
CA LEU A 320 -2.45 10.04 22.02
C LEU A 320 -2.31 8.55 22.35
N CYS A 321 -1.57 8.19 23.41
CA CYS A 321 -1.36 6.79 23.76
C CYS A 321 -2.67 6.05 24.05
N ASN A 322 -3.64 6.72 24.67
CA ASN A 322 -4.96 6.17 24.95
C ASN A 322 -5.82 6.00 23.67
N GLN A 323 -5.53 6.74 22.61
CA GLN A 323 -6.23 6.68 21.32
C GLN A 323 -5.41 5.99 20.22
N PHE A 324 -4.20 5.52 20.53
CA PHE A 324 -3.22 5.09 19.54
C PHE A 324 -3.72 3.91 18.69
N GLU A 325 -4.31 2.90 19.32
CA GLU A 325 -4.83 1.72 18.62
C GLU A 325 -5.90 2.12 17.60
N LYS A 326 -6.85 2.97 18.02
CA LYS A 326 -7.86 3.54 17.12
C LYS A 326 -7.20 4.33 15.99
N TYR A 327 -6.24 5.19 16.32
CA TYR A 327 -5.52 6.00 15.35
C TYR A 327 -4.84 5.15 14.27
N VAL A 328 -4.06 4.15 14.66
CA VAL A 328 -3.32 3.26 13.74
C VAL A 328 -4.27 2.42 12.89
N ASN A 329 -5.30 1.81 13.50
CA ASN A 329 -6.23 0.96 12.78
C ASN A 329 -7.07 1.76 11.77
N SER A 330 -7.51 2.97 12.13
CA SER A 330 -8.23 3.84 11.19
C SER A 330 -7.35 4.26 10.00
N HIS A 331 -6.08 4.61 10.23
CA HIS A 331 -5.19 4.97 9.12
C HIS A 331 -4.92 3.79 8.19
N GLU A 332 -4.62 2.61 8.74
CA GLU A 332 -4.40 1.41 7.94
C GLU A 332 -5.63 1.06 7.10
N CYS A 333 -6.83 1.14 7.69
CA CYS A 333 -8.10 0.92 6.99
C CYS A 333 -8.26 1.89 5.81
N LEU A 334 -8.08 3.18 6.06
CA LEU A 334 -8.19 4.22 5.03
C LEU A 334 -7.16 4.01 3.91
N PHE A 335 -5.91 3.65 4.21
CA PHE A 335 -4.91 3.39 3.18
C PHE A 335 -5.19 2.12 2.37
N LYS A 336 -5.67 1.06 2.99
CA LYS A 336 -6.15 -0.13 2.26
C LYS A 336 -7.31 0.22 1.33
N LYS A 337 -8.22 1.09 1.78
CA LYS A 337 -9.33 1.61 0.98
C LYS A 337 -8.85 2.46 -0.20
N PHE A 338 -7.90 3.36 0.01
CA PHE A 338 -7.29 4.14 -1.09
C PHE A 338 -6.60 3.23 -2.11
N HIS A 339 -5.83 2.23 -1.65
CA HIS A 339 -5.22 1.24 -2.52
C HIS A 339 -6.25 0.50 -3.37
N PHE A 340 -7.33 0.04 -2.75
CA PHE A 340 -8.43 -0.63 -3.44
C PHE A 340 -9.10 0.27 -4.48
N LEU A 341 -9.52 1.47 -4.07
CA LEU A 341 -10.27 2.38 -4.95
C LEU A 341 -9.39 2.84 -6.12
N GLY A 342 -8.10 3.04 -5.91
CA GLY A 342 -7.16 3.33 -6.99
C GLY A 342 -7.04 2.19 -8.00
N ARG A 343 -7.06 0.93 -7.56
CA ARG A 343 -7.08 -0.23 -8.48
C ARG A 343 -8.38 -0.30 -9.26
N LYS A 344 -9.52 -0.09 -8.58
CA LYS A 344 -10.84 -0.06 -9.22
C LYS A 344 -10.91 1.02 -10.29
N LEU A 345 -10.52 2.26 -9.95
CA LEU A 345 -10.46 3.38 -10.89
C LEU A 345 -9.61 3.03 -12.13
N SER A 346 -8.43 2.44 -11.91
CA SER A 346 -7.57 2.02 -13.03
C SER A 346 -8.22 0.96 -13.91
N SER A 347 -8.95 0.02 -13.31
CA SER A 347 -9.70 -1.01 -14.04
C SER A 347 -10.84 -0.40 -14.87
N ASP A 348 -11.62 0.49 -14.26
CA ASP A 348 -12.75 1.16 -14.91
C ASP A 348 -12.26 2.00 -16.12
N LEU A 349 -11.14 2.71 -15.98
CA LEU A 349 -10.48 3.43 -17.09
C LEU A 349 -10.03 2.49 -18.23
N MET A 350 -9.56 1.27 -17.92
CA MET A 350 -9.23 0.28 -18.95
C MET A 350 -10.48 -0.24 -19.68
N GLU A 351 -11.63 -0.36 -19.00
CA GLU A 351 -12.88 -0.74 -19.65
C GLU A 351 -13.41 0.37 -20.58
N VAL A 352 -13.26 1.64 -20.16
CA VAL A 352 -13.55 2.80 -21.03
C VAL A 352 -12.66 2.77 -22.28
N ALA A 353 -11.36 2.54 -22.13
CA ALA A 353 -10.43 2.42 -23.25
C ALA A 353 -10.86 1.34 -24.26
N LYS A 354 -11.19 0.13 -23.78
CA LYS A 354 -11.70 -0.96 -24.63
C LYS A 354 -12.98 -0.57 -25.37
N THR A 355 -13.88 0.15 -24.70
CA THR A 355 -15.13 0.62 -25.31
C THR A 355 -14.86 1.63 -26.42
N LEU A 356 -13.92 2.56 -26.21
CA LEU A 356 -13.47 3.52 -27.23
C LEU A 356 -12.80 2.82 -28.42
N ASP A 357 -11.99 1.78 -28.19
CA ASP A 357 -11.43 0.96 -29.28
C ASP A 357 -12.52 0.27 -30.11
N ALA A 358 -13.56 -0.25 -29.47
CA ALA A 358 -14.69 -0.85 -30.16
C ALA A 358 -15.47 0.20 -31.00
N LEU A 359 -15.67 1.40 -30.45
CA LEU A 359 -16.28 2.51 -31.19
C LEU A 359 -15.42 2.95 -32.39
N SER A 360 -14.10 2.98 -32.21
CA SER A 360 -13.14 3.23 -33.30
C SER A 360 -13.33 2.22 -34.44
N PHE A 361 -13.41 0.93 -34.12
CA PHE A 361 -13.65 -0.13 -35.10
C PHE A 361 -14.99 0.05 -35.83
N CYS A 362 -16.08 0.29 -35.10
CA CYS A 362 -17.40 0.53 -35.69
C CYS A 362 -17.40 1.75 -36.62
N SER A 363 -16.77 2.86 -36.19
CA SER A 363 -16.65 4.07 -36.99
C SER A 363 -15.88 3.82 -38.28
N ASN A 364 -14.79 3.04 -38.23
CA ASN A 364 -14.03 2.67 -39.42
C ASN A 364 -14.84 1.80 -40.40
N ASN A 365 -15.68 0.90 -39.89
CA ASN A 365 -16.57 0.10 -40.74
C ASN A 365 -17.61 0.98 -41.43
N ILE A 366 -18.21 1.92 -40.70
CA ILE A 366 -19.15 2.90 -41.27
C ILE A 366 -18.46 3.75 -42.33
N SER A 367 -17.24 4.23 -42.05
CA SER A 367 -16.39 4.94 -43.02
C SER A 367 -16.23 4.14 -44.32
N THR A 368 -15.87 2.87 -44.22
CA THR A 368 -15.71 1.97 -45.36
C THR A 368 -17.01 1.82 -46.16
N MET A 369 -18.15 1.68 -45.47
CA MET A 369 -19.46 1.56 -46.13
C MET A 369 -19.86 2.83 -46.90
N TYR A 370 -19.60 4.02 -46.35
CA TYR A 370 -19.85 5.28 -47.05
C TYR A 370 -18.94 5.46 -48.28
N LYS A 371 -17.67 5.06 -48.19
CA LYS A 371 -16.73 5.08 -49.33
C LYS A 371 -17.20 4.15 -50.45
N ILE A 372 -17.69 2.96 -50.11
CA ILE A 372 -18.31 2.05 -51.09
C ILE A 372 -19.54 2.70 -51.77
N GLY A 373 -20.31 3.48 -51.00
CA GLY A 373 -21.44 4.26 -51.51
C GLY A 373 -21.08 5.52 -52.31
N ASN A 374 -19.79 5.74 -52.63
CA ASN A 374 -19.26 6.96 -53.26
C ASN A 374 -19.58 8.25 -52.47
N SER A 375 -19.64 8.16 -51.15
CA SER A 375 -19.79 9.31 -50.25
C SER A 375 -18.49 9.50 -49.46
N ASP A 376 -17.45 9.95 -50.17
CA ASP A 376 -16.10 10.10 -49.61
C ASP A 376 -16.07 11.04 -48.41
N ASP A 377 -16.81 12.16 -48.45
CA ASP A 377 -16.89 13.13 -47.34
C ASP A 377 -17.37 12.48 -46.03
N MET A 378 -18.43 11.67 -46.09
CA MET A 378 -18.94 10.94 -44.92
C MET A 378 -17.98 9.83 -44.53
N GLY A 379 -17.36 9.17 -45.51
CA GLY A 379 -16.30 8.19 -45.31
C GLY A 379 -15.16 8.77 -44.49
N ASP A 380 -14.62 9.92 -44.89
CA ASP A 380 -13.51 10.58 -44.23
C ASP A 380 -13.89 11.12 -42.85
N LEU A 381 -15.11 11.65 -42.69
CA LEU A 381 -15.63 12.05 -41.38
C LEU A 381 -15.61 10.89 -40.37
N TYR A 382 -16.16 9.73 -40.74
CA TYR A 382 -16.17 8.55 -39.87
C TYR A 382 -14.78 7.94 -39.71
N GLY A 383 -13.88 8.11 -40.69
CA GLY A 383 -12.46 7.75 -40.57
C GLY A 383 -11.75 8.60 -39.52
N ASN A 384 -11.88 9.92 -39.59
CA ASN A 384 -11.35 10.86 -38.60
C ASN A 384 -11.91 10.59 -37.19
N LEU A 385 -13.20 10.27 -37.09
CA LEU A 385 -13.84 9.87 -35.83
C LEU A 385 -13.25 8.56 -35.29
N SER A 386 -12.97 7.59 -36.16
CA SER A 386 -12.32 6.34 -35.78
C SER A 386 -10.93 6.58 -35.19
N ASP A 387 -10.12 7.42 -35.85
CA ASP A 387 -8.79 7.78 -35.38
C ASP A 387 -8.84 8.55 -34.06
N HIS A 388 -9.82 9.44 -33.89
CA HIS A 388 -10.03 10.15 -32.64
C HIS A 388 -10.35 9.18 -31.49
N PHE A 389 -11.31 8.26 -31.67
CA PHE A 389 -11.63 7.26 -30.64
C PHE A 389 -10.44 6.37 -30.29
N LYS A 390 -9.61 5.99 -31.28
CA LYS A 390 -8.40 5.20 -31.05
C LYS A 390 -7.34 5.97 -30.25
N LYS A 391 -7.15 7.26 -30.55
CA LYS A 391 -6.26 8.13 -29.75
C LYS A 391 -6.77 8.28 -28.33
N TRP A 392 -8.06 8.55 -28.15
CA TRP A 392 -8.68 8.69 -26.83
C TRP A 392 -8.60 7.40 -26.00
N SER A 393 -8.83 6.23 -26.62
CA SER A 393 -8.62 4.93 -25.99
C SER A 393 -7.19 4.78 -25.45
N LYS A 394 -6.19 5.14 -26.25
CA LYS A 394 -4.77 5.09 -25.85
C LYS A 394 -4.50 6.02 -24.66
N ASP A 395 -5.09 7.21 -24.64
CA ASP A 395 -4.93 8.18 -23.57
C ASP A 395 -5.55 7.65 -22.25
N MET A 396 -6.77 7.10 -22.30
CA MET A 396 -7.40 6.40 -21.16
C MET A 396 -6.56 5.22 -20.65
N HIS A 397 -5.94 4.46 -21.55
CA HIS A 397 -5.01 3.39 -21.19
C HIS A 397 -3.76 3.91 -20.47
N ASN A 398 -3.24 5.07 -20.87
CA ASN A 398 -2.09 5.70 -20.21
C ASN A 398 -2.48 6.23 -18.83
N GLU A 399 -3.64 6.88 -18.74
CA GLU A 399 -4.21 7.35 -17.48
C GLU A 399 -4.40 6.19 -16.47
N ALA A 400 -4.96 5.07 -16.92
CA ALA A 400 -5.12 3.86 -16.12
C ALA A 400 -3.77 3.34 -15.60
N LYS A 401 -2.71 3.35 -16.43
CA LYS A 401 -1.36 2.93 -16.02
C LYS A 401 -0.74 3.89 -15.01
N ILE A 402 -0.90 5.20 -15.18
CA ILE A 402 -0.43 6.21 -14.24
C ILE A 402 -1.13 6.03 -12.90
N ASN A 403 -2.47 5.96 -12.90
CA ASN A 403 -3.27 5.70 -11.70
C ASN A 403 -2.82 4.42 -10.98
N LEU A 404 -2.69 3.31 -11.70
CA LEU A 404 -2.30 2.01 -11.13
C LEU A 404 -0.89 2.04 -10.54
N LYS A 405 0.02 2.80 -11.16
CA LYS A 405 1.40 2.96 -10.69
C LYS A 405 1.48 3.84 -9.46
N HIS A 406 0.77 4.97 -9.43
CA HIS A 406 0.95 5.96 -8.38
C HIS A 406 0.08 5.67 -7.16
N ILE A 407 -1.25 5.58 -7.31
CA ILE A 407 -2.17 5.52 -6.17
C ILE A 407 -2.06 4.17 -5.43
N PRO A 408 -2.36 3.00 -6.04
CA PRO A 408 -2.29 1.74 -5.32
C PRO A 408 -0.91 1.42 -4.75
N GLN A 409 0.17 1.64 -5.53
CA GLN A 409 1.50 1.24 -5.08
C GLN A 409 1.94 2.06 -3.87
N TYR A 410 1.67 3.37 -3.86
CA TYR A 410 1.97 4.23 -2.72
C TYR A 410 1.24 3.75 -1.46
N PHE A 411 -0.09 3.65 -1.51
CA PHE A 411 -0.90 3.32 -0.34
C PHE A 411 -0.73 1.87 0.14
N ASN A 412 -0.44 0.92 -0.75
CA ASN A 412 -0.13 -0.45 -0.37
C ASN A 412 1.13 -0.51 0.50
N TYR A 413 2.19 0.22 0.12
CA TYR A 413 3.40 0.24 0.94
C TYR A 413 3.19 1.05 2.21
N THR A 414 2.62 2.26 2.13
CA THR A 414 2.36 3.08 3.33
C THR A 414 1.51 2.30 4.35
N SER A 415 0.54 1.49 3.91
CA SER A 415 -0.20 0.58 4.82
C SER A 415 0.70 -0.42 5.54
N SER A 416 1.71 -0.99 4.89
CA SER A 416 2.65 -1.91 5.54
C SER A 416 3.53 -1.21 6.58
N GLU A 417 3.83 0.08 6.40
CA GLU A 417 4.65 0.83 7.36
C GLU A 417 3.98 0.98 8.74
N TYR A 418 2.65 0.81 8.81
CA TYR A 418 1.93 0.82 10.08
C TYR A 418 2.23 -0.39 10.96
N GLU A 419 2.85 -1.43 10.41
CA GLU A 419 3.41 -2.52 11.22
C GLU A 419 4.44 -1.99 12.23
N GLY A 420 5.30 -1.05 11.83
CA GLY A 420 6.28 -0.44 12.72
C GLY A 420 5.63 0.34 13.87
N TYR A 421 4.46 0.96 13.64
CA TYR A 421 3.68 1.61 14.68
C TYR A 421 3.05 0.60 15.64
N LYS A 422 2.49 -0.48 15.11
CA LYS A 422 1.94 -1.56 15.93
C LYS A 422 3.02 -2.17 16.80
N ASP A 423 4.22 -2.40 16.28
CA ASP A 423 5.35 -2.93 17.04
C ASP A 423 5.75 -2.00 18.19
N LEU A 424 5.90 -0.71 17.91
CA LEU A 424 6.23 0.29 18.93
C LEU A 424 5.17 0.34 20.05
N PHE A 425 3.89 0.33 19.67
CA PHE A 425 2.79 0.36 20.65
C PHE A 425 2.63 -0.95 21.42
N ASN A 426 2.82 -2.09 20.77
CA ASN A 426 2.85 -3.39 21.43
C ASN A 426 4.00 -3.44 22.45
N ASN A 427 5.15 -2.87 22.12
CA ASN A 427 6.27 -2.75 23.04
C ASN A 427 5.93 -1.84 24.22
N ARG A 428 5.35 -0.65 23.98
CA ARG A 428 4.82 0.21 25.05
C ARG A 428 3.86 -0.55 25.98
N ASN A 429 2.95 -1.35 25.41
CA ASN A 429 1.98 -2.12 26.18
C ASN A 429 2.64 -3.23 27.03
N LYS A 430 3.76 -3.81 26.58
CA LYS A 430 4.56 -4.72 27.42
C LYS A 430 5.23 -3.98 28.59
N PHE A 431 5.66 -2.73 28.41
CA PHE A 431 6.26 -1.95 29.50
C PHE A 431 5.22 -1.53 30.56
N ILE A 432 4.04 -1.07 30.14
CA ILE A 432 2.95 -0.74 31.08
C ILE A 432 2.48 -1.98 31.83
N GLU A 433 2.32 -3.13 31.16
CA GLU A 433 1.94 -4.39 31.82
C GLU A 433 2.95 -4.77 32.91
N ARG A 434 4.25 -4.76 32.59
CA ARG A 434 5.31 -5.05 33.57
C ARG A 434 5.28 -4.10 34.76
N PHE A 435 5.14 -2.80 34.52
CA PHE A 435 5.03 -1.79 35.58
C PHE A 435 3.83 -2.08 36.49
N LEU A 436 2.64 -2.27 35.90
CA LEU A 436 1.41 -2.53 36.65
C LEU A 436 1.50 -3.81 37.48
N THR A 437 1.99 -4.91 36.89
CA THR A 437 2.20 -6.17 37.61
C THR A 437 3.15 -5.98 38.79
N LYS A 438 4.33 -5.39 38.56
CA LYS A 438 5.34 -5.19 39.62
C LYS A 438 4.89 -4.24 40.72
N SER A 439 4.18 -3.17 40.36
CA SER A 439 3.60 -2.22 41.30
C SER A 439 2.55 -2.88 42.20
N ASN A 440 1.63 -3.66 41.60
CA ASN A 440 0.61 -4.41 42.35
C ASN A 440 1.23 -5.47 43.28
N ASP A 441 2.21 -6.24 42.79
CA ASP A 441 2.91 -7.25 43.59
C ASP A 441 3.61 -6.62 44.80
N LEU A 442 4.29 -5.48 44.58
CA LEU A 442 4.94 -4.73 45.64
C LEU A 442 3.93 -4.25 46.68
N GLN A 443 2.81 -3.67 46.25
CA GLN A 443 1.80 -3.15 47.16
C GLN A 443 1.18 -4.26 48.02
N VAL A 444 0.83 -5.41 47.41
CA VAL A 444 0.33 -6.59 48.13
C VAL A 444 1.36 -7.08 49.15
N LYS A 445 2.64 -7.10 48.78
CA LYS A 445 3.73 -7.50 49.67
C LYS A 445 3.91 -6.52 50.83
N LYS A 446 3.90 -5.21 50.57
CA LYS A 446 3.97 -4.17 51.60
C LYS A 446 2.80 -4.27 52.58
N GLU A 447 1.57 -4.41 52.08
CA GLU A 447 0.37 -4.62 52.91
C GLU A 447 0.46 -5.86 53.80
N LYS A 448 0.94 -6.99 53.24
CA LYS A 448 1.13 -8.23 54.01
C LYS A 448 2.19 -8.06 55.11
N LEU A 449 3.30 -7.39 54.81
CA LEU A 449 4.37 -7.12 55.77
C LEU A 449 3.91 -6.14 56.86
N PHE A 450 3.15 -5.10 56.49
CA PHE A 450 2.61 -4.13 57.44
C PHE A 450 1.66 -4.81 58.44
N LYS A 451 0.70 -5.61 57.93
CA LYS A 451 -0.23 -6.41 58.76
C LYS A 451 0.48 -7.39 59.70
N SER A 452 1.71 -7.79 59.39
CA SER A 452 2.48 -8.70 60.27
C SER A 452 3.05 -8.02 61.52
N GLY A 453 3.10 -6.68 61.57
CA GLY A 453 3.56 -5.91 62.73
C GLY A 453 5.05 -6.11 63.08
N LYS A 454 5.89 -6.53 62.13
CA LYS A 454 7.32 -6.82 62.35
C LYS A 454 8.23 -5.93 61.48
N PRO A 455 8.63 -4.74 61.96
CA PRO A 455 9.45 -3.79 61.20
C PRO A 455 10.79 -4.35 60.73
N ASP A 456 11.41 -5.28 61.45
CA ASP A 456 12.66 -5.93 61.04
C ASP A 456 12.56 -6.63 59.66
N LYS A 457 11.34 -7.01 59.24
CA LYS A 457 11.06 -7.66 57.95
C LYS A 457 10.72 -6.68 56.82
N TRP A 458 10.67 -5.39 57.12
CA TRP A 458 10.26 -4.36 56.17
C TRP A 458 11.41 -3.88 55.28
N HIS A 459 12.65 -4.31 55.59
CA HIS A 459 13.88 -3.90 54.91
C HIS A 459 14.03 -2.37 54.87
N LEU A 460 13.76 -1.72 56.00
CA LEU A 460 13.91 -0.26 56.13
C LEU A 460 15.37 0.16 56.01
N ARG A 461 15.60 1.42 55.63
CA ARG A 461 16.90 2.06 55.77
C ARG A 461 17.21 2.30 57.25
N ASP A 462 18.49 2.41 57.61
CA ASP A 462 18.91 2.60 59.01
C ASP A 462 18.27 3.82 59.68
N GLU A 463 18.01 4.88 58.91
CA GLU A 463 17.34 6.11 59.38
C GLU A 463 15.88 5.85 59.75
N ASP A 464 15.14 5.15 58.89
CA ASP A 464 13.73 4.80 59.09
C ASP A 464 13.57 3.72 60.16
N MET A 465 14.56 2.84 60.30
CA MET A 465 14.56 1.77 61.28
C MET A 465 14.49 2.29 62.73
N LYS A 466 15.14 3.43 63.00
CA LYS A 466 15.07 4.11 64.32
C LYS A 466 13.66 4.60 64.65
N ARG A 467 12.82 4.87 63.64
CA ARG A 467 11.43 5.33 63.77
C ARG A 467 10.41 4.22 63.51
N SER A 468 10.85 2.97 63.46
CA SER A 468 10.00 1.81 63.14
C SER A 468 8.76 1.68 64.00
N MET A 469 8.83 2.05 65.28
CA MET A 469 7.68 2.04 66.19
C MET A 469 6.66 3.14 65.87
N ASP A 470 7.12 4.31 65.43
CA ASP A 470 6.23 5.40 64.99
C ASP A 470 5.51 5.01 63.69
N LEU A 471 6.23 4.36 62.77
CA LEU A 471 5.70 3.90 61.48
C LEU A 471 4.56 2.88 61.65
N LEU A 472 4.52 2.11 62.74
CA LEU A 472 3.39 1.21 63.00
C LEU A 472 2.05 1.96 63.18
N ASN A 473 2.11 3.22 63.63
CA ASN A 473 0.94 4.06 63.85
C ASN A 473 0.54 4.88 62.61
N ASP A 474 1.42 4.98 61.61
CA ASP A 474 1.17 5.66 60.34
C ASP A 474 1.36 4.70 59.16
N LYS A 475 0.26 4.04 58.78
CA LYS A 475 0.26 3.09 57.66
C LYS A 475 0.75 3.72 56.36
N THR A 476 0.37 4.96 56.07
CA THR A 476 0.70 5.62 54.81
C THR A 476 2.20 5.85 54.72
N GLU A 477 2.80 6.38 55.80
CA GLU A 477 4.23 6.62 55.86
C GLU A 477 5.02 5.31 55.90
N ALA A 478 4.56 4.30 56.63
CA ALA A 478 5.18 2.97 56.65
C ALA A 478 5.27 2.38 55.24
N LEU A 479 4.16 2.30 54.52
CA LEU A 479 4.14 1.74 53.16
C LEU A 479 5.05 2.55 52.21
N ARG A 480 5.21 3.85 52.43
CA ARG A 480 6.12 4.70 51.64
C ARG A 480 7.59 4.29 51.81
N VAL A 481 8.05 4.04 53.03
CA VAL A 481 9.48 3.74 53.33
C VAL A 481 9.83 2.25 53.29
N MET A 482 8.84 1.35 53.34
CA MET A 482 9.02 -0.10 53.25
C MET A 482 9.62 -0.54 51.89
N LEU A 483 10.49 -1.56 51.93
CA LEU A 483 11.06 -2.21 50.74
C LEU A 483 11.66 -1.22 49.72
N PRO A 484 12.67 -0.41 50.10
CA PRO A 484 13.21 0.66 49.27
C PRO A 484 13.77 0.16 47.93
N ASP A 485 14.49 -0.97 47.93
CA ASP A 485 15.07 -1.53 46.70
C ASP A 485 14.00 -1.95 45.69
N GLN A 486 12.94 -2.60 46.16
CA GLN A 486 11.83 -3.03 45.31
C GLN A 486 10.99 -1.83 44.84
N THR A 487 10.86 -0.81 45.68
CA THR A 487 10.23 0.46 45.33
C THR A 487 11.02 1.16 44.22
N GLN A 488 12.35 1.17 44.31
CA GLN A 488 13.21 1.72 43.27
C GLN A 488 13.12 0.91 41.97
N GLU A 489 13.03 -0.42 42.05
CA GLU A 489 12.84 -1.27 40.86
C GLU A 489 11.52 -0.94 40.15
N VAL A 490 10.40 -0.81 40.89
CA VAL A 490 9.10 -0.39 40.34
C VAL A 490 9.18 0.99 39.71
N MET A 491 9.86 1.93 40.36
CA MET A 491 10.10 3.27 39.83
C MET A 491 10.89 3.23 38.51
N ASN A 492 11.88 2.34 38.38
CA ASN A 492 12.63 2.18 37.13
C ASN A 492 11.75 1.64 35.98
N TYR A 493 10.77 0.76 36.28
CA TYR A 493 9.78 0.33 35.28
C TYR A 493 8.82 1.45 34.88
N GLU A 494 8.40 2.28 35.84
CA GLU A 494 7.57 3.45 35.58
C GLU A 494 8.28 4.46 34.67
N ILE A 495 9.55 4.74 34.95
CA ILE A 495 10.42 5.58 34.12
C ILE A 495 10.55 5.00 32.71
N ALA A 496 10.74 3.68 32.57
CA ALA A 496 10.81 3.00 31.27
C ALA A 496 9.51 3.10 30.47
N TYR A 497 8.38 2.82 31.10
CA TYR A 497 7.06 2.98 30.49
C TYR A 497 6.80 4.43 30.06
N THR A 498 7.15 5.40 30.91
CA THR A 498 6.98 6.83 30.63
C THR A 498 7.83 7.26 29.45
N TYR A 499 9.10 6.86 29.44
CA TYR A 499 10.01 7.11 28.32
C TYR A 499 9.46 6.56 27.00
N VAL A 500 9.08 5.27 26.96
CA VAL A 500 8.56 4.64 25.75
C VAL A 500 7.26 5.30 25.27
N SER A 501 6.39 5.73 26.19
CA SER A 501 5.17 6.49 25.81
C SER A 501 5.50 7.82 25.16
N ASN A 502 6.51 8.55 25.66
CA ASN A 502 6.99 9.78 25.02
C ASN A 502 7.60 9.51 23.64
N GLN A 503 8.29 8.38 23.49
CA GLN A 503 8.83 7.98 22.20
C GLN A 503 7.75 7.60 21.20
N CYS A 504 6.66 6.93 21.62
CA CYS A 504 5.49 6.71 20.76
C CYS A 504 4.96 8.03 20.18
N TYR A 505 4.79 9.05 21.04
CA TYR A 505 4.33 10.36 20.60
C TYR A 505 5.33 11.05 19.65
N SER A 506 6.60 11.05 20.03
CA SER A 506 7.66 11.74 19.28
C SER A 506 7.90 11.11 17.92
N GLU A 507 7.93 9.78 17.85
CA GLU A 507 8.15 9.05 16.59
C GLU A 507 6.94 9.12 15.65
N ILE A 508 5.69 9.08 16.15
CA ILE A 508 4.53 9.37 15.28
C ILE A 508 4.63 10.78 14.68
N LYS A 509 4.90 11.79 15.51
CA LYS A 509 4.99 13.17 15.03
C LYS A 509 6.07 13.32 13.96
N LYS A 510 7.25 12.73 14.20
CA LYS A 510 8.36 12.72 13.28
C LYS A 510 8.01 11.99 11.98
N PHE A 511 7.46 10.79 12.07
CA PHE A 511 7.06 10.02 10.89
C PHE A 511 5.98 10.75 10.10
N ASN A 512 4.93 11.29 10.73
CA ASN A 512 3.89 12.05 10.03
C ASN A 512 4.47 13.26 9.29
N SER A 513 5.45 13.95 9.89
CA SER A 513 6.14 15.05 9.20
C SER A 513 6.90 14.58 7.96
N HIS A 514 7.53 13.41 8.01
CA HIS A 514 8.18 12.80 6.84
C HIS A 514 7.17 12.31 5.81
N GLU A 515 6.13 11.60 6.24
CA GLU A 515 5.10 11.03 5.37
C GLU A 515 4.34 12.14 4.63
N ILE A 516 4.06 13.28 5.25
CA ILE A 516 3.47 14.44 4.55
C ILE A 516 4.38 14.93 3.42
N LYS A 517 5.70 14.95 3.61
CA LYS A 517 6.65 15.36 2.57
C LYS A 517 6.71 14.33 1.45
N ASP A 518 6.76 13.05 1.79
CA ASP A 518 6.75 11.94 0.82
C ASP A 518 5.45 11.96 0.00
N LEU A 519 4.31 12.15 0.66
CA LEU A 519 2.97 12.25 0.06
C LEU A 519 2.89 13.44 -0.90
N TYR A 520 3.35 14.61 -0.48
CA TYR A 520 3.39 15.80 -1.33
C TYR A 520 4.27 15.60 -2.56
N SER A 521 5.47 15.05 -2.38
CA SER A 521 6.37 14.74 -3.49
C SER A 521 5.74 13.74 -4.46
N HIS A 522 5.08 12.71 -3.94
CA HIS A 522 4.42 11.69 -4.74
C HIS A 522 3.25 12.27 -5.55
N PHE A 523 2.37 13.03 -4.91
CA PHE A 523 1.23 13.64 -5.60
C PHE A 523 1.66 14.73 -6.58
N LYS A 524 2.75 15.45 -6.31
CA LYS A 524 3.33 16.36 -7.29
C LYS A 524 3.78 15.64 -8.56
N GLU A 525 4.46 14.50 -8.43
CA GLU A 525 4.85 13.67 -9.58
C GLU A 525 3.62 13.12 -10.31
N TYR A 526 2.65 12.58 -9.56
CA TYR A 526 1.40 12.06 -10.12
C TYR A 526 0.65 13.14 -10.92
N THR A 527 0.42 14.32 -10.33
CA THR A 527 -0.29 15.41 -10.99
C THR A 527 0.45 15.90 -12.23
N ALA A 528 1.79 15.98 -12.20
CA ALA A 528 2.56 16.31 -13.39
C ALA A 528 2.32 15.30 -14.53
N LYS A 529 2.28 14.00 -14.22
CA LYS A 529 1.98 12.96 -15.21
C LYS A 529 0.55 12.98 -15.72
N MET A 530 -0.41 13.29 -14.87
CA MET A 530 -1.81 13.44 -15.29
C MET A 530 -1.98 14.67 -16.19
N ASN A 531 -1.34 15.79 -15.86
CA ASN A 531 -1.36 16.99 -16.70
C ASN A 531 -0.76 16.73 -18.09
N GLU A 532 0.34 15.98 -18.19
CA GLU A 532 0.91 15.56 -19.48
C GLU A 532 -0.14 14.79 -20.34
N VAL A 533 -0.97 13.95 -19.72
CA VAL A 533 -2.06 13.24 -20.43
C VAL A 533 -3.17 14.20 -20.83
N PHE A 534 -3.64 15.06 -19.92
CA PHE A 534 -4.72 16.00 -20.23
C PHE A 534 -4.35 17.01 -21.33
N GLU A 535 -3.11 17.51 -21.34
CA GLU A 535 -2.62 18.37 -22.42
C GLU A 535 -2.62 17.63 -23.77
N GLN A 536 -2.28 16.35 -23.77
CA GLN A 536 -2.30 15.52 -24.97
C GLN A 536 -3.73 15.26 -25.46
N GLU A 537 -4.66 14.98 -24.54
CA GLU A 537 -6.09 14.81 -24.84
C GLU A 537 -6.68 16.10 -25.42
N GLN A 538 -6.38 17.25 -24.82
CA GLN A 538 -6.83 18.55 -25.30
C GLN A 538 -6.32 18.80 -26.72
N LYS A 539 -5.04 18.54 -27.00
CA LYS A 539 -4.47 18.65 -28.35
C LYS A 539 -5.17 17.71 -29.34
N ASN A 540 -5.42 16.46 -28.94
CA ASN A 540 -6.10 15.47 -29.76
C ASN A 540 -7.54 15.88 -30.09
N LEU A 541 -8.25 16.46 -29.12
CA LEU A 541 -9.61 16.96 -29.29
C LEU A 541 -9.65 18.23 -30.16
N SER A 542 -8.76 19.19 -29.93
CA SER A 542 -8.65 20.40 -30.75
C SER A 542 -8.35 20.06 -32.21
N TYR A 543 -7.43 19.12 -32.46
CA TYR A 543 -7.16 18.61 -33.79
C TYR A 543 -8.41 18.01 -34.44
N PHE A 544 -9.12 17.13 -33.72
CA PHE A 544 -10.35 16.52 -34.21
C PHE A 544 -11.43 17.57 -34.54
N ILE A 545 -11.68 18.54 -33.66
CA ILE A 545 -12.62 19.63 -33.93
C ILE A 545 -12.19 20.43 -35.16
N GLY A 546 -10.89 20.70 -35.32
CA GLY A 546 -10.35 21.34 -36.53
C GLY A 546 -10.67 20.56 -37.81
N THR A 547 -10.55 19.23 -37.77
CA THR A 547 -10.92 18.37 -38.91
C THR A 547 -12.42 18.39 -39.22
N LEU A 548 -13.29 18.61 -38.22
CA LEU A 548 -14.74 18.75 -38.45
C LEU A 548 -15.12 20.08 -39.12
N HIS A 549 -14.31 21.12 -38.95
CA HIS A 549 -14.56 22.44 -39.53
C HIS A 549 -13.85 22.66 -40.88
N SER A 550 -12.86 21.83 -41.21
CA SER A 550 -12.13 21.92 -42.47
C SER A 550 -12.95 21.34 -43.62
N LYS A 551 -12.80 21.88 -44.83
CA LYS A 551 -13.46 21.29 -46.01
C LYS A 551 -12.84 19.91 -46.29
N PRO A 552 -13.62 18.96 -46.85
CA PRO A 552 -13.06 17.70 -47.33
C PRO A 552 -11.87 17.97 -48.27
N GLY A 553 -10.69 17.43 -47.93
CA GLY A 553 -9.43 17.63 -48.66
C GLY A 553 -8.48 18.69 -48.10
N ASP A 554 -8.94 19.58 -47.21
CA ASP A 554 -8.06 20.52 -46.48
C ASP A 554 -7.62 19.87 -45.16
N HIS A 555 -6.48 19.17 -45.16
CA HIS A 555 -5.87 18.72 -43.92
C HIS A 555 -5.25 19.92 -43.20
N PRO A 556 -5.62 20.20 -41.94
CA PRO A 556 -4.90 21.21 -41.17
C PRO A 556 -3.44 20.77 -41.06
N GLU A 557 -2.52 21.55 -41.66
CA GLU A 557 -1.09 21.33 -41.50
C GLU A 557 -0.77 21.27 -40.00
N GLU A 558 0.01 20.27 -39.56
CA GLU A 558 0.39 20.05 -38.14
C GLU A 558 1.16 21.24 -37.51
N ASP A 559 1.36 22.34 -38.23
CA ASP A 559 2.21 23.47 -37.84
C ASP A 559 1.59 24.46 -36.85
N HIS A 560 0.39 24.23 -36.35
CA HIS A 560 -0.14 25.01 -35.24
C HIS A 560 0.34 24.46 -33.89
N LYS A 561 1.51 24.96 -33.47
CA LYS A 561 1.70 25.35 -32.07
C LYS A 561 0.62 26.37 -31.73
N VAL A 562 -0.54 25.87 -31.32
CA VAL A 562 -1.49 26.69 -30.56
C VAL A 562 -0.77 26.97 -29.24
N ASP A 563 -0.28 28.20 -29.08
CA ASP A 563 0.12 28.69 -27.77
C ASP A 563 -1.16 28.69 -26.91
N ILE A 564 -1.27 27.69 -26.03
CA ILE A 564 -2.35 27.52 -25.05
C ILE A 564 -2.05 28.38 -23.83
#